data_AF-A0A087YAK5-F1
#
_entry.id   AF-A0A087YAK5-F1
#
_cell.length_a   1.000
_cell.length_b   1.000
_cell.length_c   1.000
_cell.angle_alpha   90.00
_cell.angle_beta   90.00
_cell.angle_gamma   90.00
#
_symmetry.space_group_name_H-M   'P 1'
#
loop_
_entity.id
_entity.type
_entity.pdbx_description
1 polymer ?
#
loop_
_entity_poly.entity_id
_entity_poly.type
_entity_poly.pdbx_seq_one_letter_code
_entity_poly.pdbx_strand_id
1 'polypeptide(L)'
;MSVRRVLVGCTVLSLQDACVFYPCCKGCFSRIDAEQRDALRYRCSRCDYRCIKDQVDYRYRLSLRVVRDTSTFGVTVFGNSLNSFFGIHASGLQRLAENSEGPAGPSARSTLLAKAVEDCFLGRYFIFGIKVSGTEREPWLEEPDGSETGRGERAQFVASQMILPPASGLTGCTV
;
A
#
# COMPACT_ATOMS: atom_id res chain seq x y z
N MET A 1 -7.82 -14.98 -19.06
CA MET A 1 -8.36 -14.55 -17.76
C MET A 1 -8.76 -13.07 -17.88
N SER A 2 -10.06 -12.75 -17.94
CA SER A 2 -10.49 -11.34 -17.95
C SER A 2 -10.32 -10.74 -16.56
N VAL A 3 -9.40 -9.79 -16.40
CA VAL A 3 -9.26 -9.04 -15.15
C VAL A 3 -10.31 -7.95 -15.15
N ARG A 4 -11.31 -8.05 -14.28
CA ARG A 4 -12.27 -6.98 -14.05
C ARG A 4 -11.70 -6.01 -13.02
N ARG A 5 -12.03 -4.73 -13.16
CA ARG A 5 -11.78 -3.73 -12.12
C ARG A 5 -13.10 -3.29 -11.53
N VAL A 6 -13.16 -3.23 -10.21
CA VAL A 6 -14.33 -2.78 -9.46
C VAL A 6 -13.90 -1.63 -8.55
N LEU A 7 -14.72 -0.59 -8.48
CA LEU A 7 -14.54 0.52 -7.55
C LEU A 7 -15.28 0.19 -6.27
N VAL A 8 -14.56 0.18 -5.15
CA VAL A 8 -15.09 -0.19 -3.84
C VAL A 8 -14.74 0.91 -2.86
N GLY A 9 -15.77 1.55 -2.31
CA GLY A 9 -15.63 2.54 -1.25
C GLY A 9 -15.45 1.85 0.11
N CYS A 10 -14.41 2.21 0.85
CA CYS A 10 -14.12 1.62 2.15
C CYS A 10 -13.53 2.63 3.13
N THR A 11 -13.75 2.39 4.43
CA THR A 11 -13.07 3.09 5.51
C THR A 11 -11.85 2.27 5.97
N VAL A 12 -10.72 2.94 6.17
CA VAL A 12 -9.49 2.31 6.66
C VAL A 12 -9.59 2.05 8.16
N LEU A 13 -9.41 0.78 8.55
CA LEU A 13 -9.41 0.34 9.95
C LEU A 13 -8.02 0.30 10.57
N SER A 14 -7.00 -0.08 9.79
CA SER A 14 -5.62 -0.11 10.27
C SER A 14 -4.62 -0.29 9.12
N LEU A 15 -3.36 -0.01 9.40
CA LEU A 15 -2.24 -0.46 8.58
C LEU A 15 -1.94 -1.93 8.89
N GLN A 16 -1.71 -2.78 7.89
CA GLN A 16 -1.42 -4.21 8.11
C GLN A 16 0.05 -4.48 8.43
N ASP A 17 0.95 -3.63 7.95
CA ASP A 17 2.39 -3.73 8.20
C ASP A 17 3.07 -2.38 7.96
N ALA A 18 4.26 -2.18 8.54
CA ALA A 18 5.01 -0.94 8.42
C ALA A 18 5.81 -0.81 7.10
N CYS A 19 5.68 -1.73 6.15
CA CYS A 19 6.46 -1.75 4.92
C CYS A 19 5.85 -0.81 3.87
N VAL A 20 6.26 0.46 3.95
CA VAL A 20 5.83 1.56 3.07
C VAL A 20 6.53 1.52 1.70
N PHE A 21 7.72 0.91 1.63
CA PHE A 21 8.54 0.87 0.43
C PHE A 21 8.98 -0.55 0.09
N TYR A 22 9.23 -0.79 -1.19
CA TYR A 22 10.04 -1.92 -1.62
C TYR A 22 11.00 -1.51 -2.74
N PRO A 23 12.20 -2.09 -2.78
CA PRO A 23 13.16 -1.89 -3.86
C PRO A 23 12.62 -2.43 -5.18
N CYS A 24 12.78 -1.67 -6.26
CA CYS A 24 12.27 -2.01 -7.58
C CYS A 24 13.30 -1.79 -8.69
N CYS A 25 13.15 -2.55 -9.77
CA CYS A 25 13.96 -2.43 -10.98
C CYS A 25 13.58 -1.16 -11.76
N LYS A 26 14.58 -0.38 -12.19
CA LYS A 26 14.40 0.78 -13.07
C LYS A 26 13.81 0.43 -14.44
N GLY A 27 14.10 -0.76 -14.97
CA GLY A 27 13.66 -1.17 -16.30
C GLY A 27 12.25 -1.75 -16.33
N CYS A 28 11.93 -2.70 -15.45
CA CYS A 28 10.67 -3.45 -15.51
C CYS A 28 9.76 -3.25 -14.29
N PHE A 29 10.17 -2.44 -13.32
CA PHE A 29 9.44 -2.11 -12.08
C PHE A 29 9.07 -3.31 -11.18
N SER A 30 9.56 -4.50 -11.50
CA SER A 30 9.50 -5.66 -10.62
C SER A 30 10.31 -5.39 -9.35
N ARG A 31 9.89 -6.02 -8.25
CA ARG A 31 10.70 -6.05 -7.03
C ARG A 31 12.09 -6.61 -7.34
N ILE A 32 13.11 -6.03 -6.72
CA ILE A 32 14.49 -6.52 -6.78
C ILE A 32 14.97 -6.76 -5.36
N ASP A 33 15.80 -7.76 -5.17
CA ASP A 33 16.35 -8.08 -3.86
C ASP A 33 17.87 -7.95 -3.90
N ALA A 34 18.47 -7.76 -2.72
CA ALA A 34 19.91 -7.72 -2.59
C ALA A 34 20.51 -9.09 -2.94
N GLU A 35 21.67 -9.11 -3.59
CA GLU A 35 22.35 -10.36 -3.91
C GLU A 35 22.84 -11.02 -2.61
N GLN A 36 22.62 -12.34 -2.44
CA GLN A 36 22.95 -13.05 -1.20
C GLN A 36 24.40 -12.87 -0.73
N ARG A 37 25.33 -12.68 -1.67
CA ARG A 37 26.77 -12.55 -1.38
C ARG A 37 27.21 -11.11 -1.15
N ASP A 38 26.42 -10.12 -1.55
CA ASP A 38 26.77 -8.70 -1.47
C ASP A 38 25.50 -7.85 -1.29
N ALA A 39 25.25 -7.41 -0.05
CA ALA A 39 24.09 -6.59 0.30
C ALA A 39 24.11 -5.19 -0.34
N LEU A 40 25.23 -4.78 -0.94
CA LEU A 40 25.35 -3.52 -1.68
C LEU A 40 24.96 -3.66 -3.15
N ARG A 41 24.73 -4.88 -3.64
CA ARG A 41 24.35 -5.16 -5.03
C ARG A 41 22.96 -5.73 -5.11
N TYR A 42 22.24 -5.33 -6.15
CA TYR A 42 20.89 -5.76 -6.42
C TYR A 42 20.80 -6.31 -7.83
N ARG A 43 20.00 -7.37 -8.01
CA ARG A 43 19.73 -7.97 -9.31
C ARG A 43 18.23 -8.15 -9.50
N CYS A 44 17.74 -7.73 -10.67
CA CYS A 44 16.38 -8.03 -11.09
C CYS A 44 16.29 -9.43 -11.67
N SER A 45 15.51 -10.31 -11.05
CA SER A 45 15.26 -11.67 -11.54
C SER A 45 14.49 -11.74 -12.86
N ARG A 46 13.82 -10.64 -13.26
CA ARG A 46 12.96 -10.61 -14.45
C ARG A 46 13.66 -10.14 -15.73
N CYS A 47 14.61 -9.20 -15.61
CA CYS A 47 15.27 -8.59 -16.77
C CYS A 47 16.79 -8.48 -16.61
N ASP A 48 17.35 -9.10 -15.57
CA ASP A 48 18.78 -9.14 -15.25
C ASP A 48 19.48 -7.79 -15.04
N TYR A 49 18.71 -6.69 -14.94
CA TYR A 49 19.23 -5.39 -14.52
C TYR A 49 19.98 -5.52 -13.17
N ARG A 50 21.15 -4.89 -13.09
CA ARG A 50 21.99 -4.85 -11.89
C ARG A 50 22.27 -3.42 -11.48
N CYS A 51 22.29 -3.15 -10.19
CA CYS A 51 22.72 -1.87 -9.65
C CYS A 51 23.28 -2.01 -8.25
N ILE A 52 23.94 -0.95 -7.78
CA ILE A 52 24.36 -0.83 -6.38
C ILE A 52 23.26 -0.17 -5.53
N LYS A 53 23.35 -0.30 -4.21
CA LYS A 53 22.38 0.21 -3.23
C LYS A 53 21.93 1.65 -3.50
N ASP A 54 22.87 2.57 -3.73
CA ASP A 54 22.56 4.00 -3.92
C ASP A 54 21.79 4.29 -5.23
N GLN A 55 21.84 3.35 -6.18
CA GLN A 55 21.16 3.45 -7.47
C GLN A 55 19.82 2.72 -7.49
N VAL A 56 19.44 2.02 -6.41
CA VAL A 56 18.17 1.33 -6.28
C VAL A 56 17.04 2.35 -6.22
N ASP A 57 16.02 2.13 -7.04
CA ASP A 57 14.77 2.87 -6.93
C ASP A 57 13.80 2.10 -6.03
N TYR A 58 12.90 2.86 -5.42
CA TYR A 58 11.87 2.34 -4.54
C TYR A 58 10.49 2.71 -5.06
N ARG A 59 9.52 1.84 -4.78
CA ARG A 59 8.09 2.07 -5.01
C ARG A 59 7.31 1.93 -3.72
N TYR A 60 6.23 2.71 -3.61
CA TYR A 60 5.33 2.61 -2.47
C TYR A 60 4.60 1.27 -2.43
N ARG A 61 4.34 0.81 -1.22
CA ARG A 61 3.42 -0.27 -0.89
C ARG A 61 2.62 0.18 0.32
N LEU A 62 1.31 0.16 0.22
CA LEU A 62 0.42 0.51 1.33
C LEU A 62 -0.55 -0.64 1.54
N SER A 63 -0.37 -1.40 2.62
CA SER A 63 -1.23 -2.54 2.95
C SER A 63 -2.18 -2.18 4.09
N LEU A 64 -3.48 -2.16 3.80
CA LEU A 64 -4.52 -1.64 4.67
C LEU A 64 -5.53 -2.72 5.04
N ARG A 65 -6.03 -2.68 6.26
CA ARG A 65 -7.28 -3.32 6.66
C ARG A 65 -8.39 -2.30 6.43
N VAL A 66 -9.44 -2.69 5.72
CA VAL A 66 -10.56 -1.80 5.40
C VAL A 66 -11.89 -2.46 5.73
N VAL A 67 -12.91 -1.64 5.92
CA VAL A 67 -14.30 -2.06 6.11
C VAL A 67 -15.20 -1.43 5.08
N ARG A 68 -16.17 -2.21 4.61
CA ARG A 68 -17.33 -1.76 3.84
C ARG A 68 -18.55 -2.49 4.40
N ASP A 69 -19.55 -1.73 4.83
CA ASP A 69 -20.78 -2.27 5.44
C ASP A 69 -20.42 -3.22 6.62
N THR A 70 -20.75 -4.51 6.53
CA THR A 70 -20.38 -5.54 7.53
C THR A 70 -19.08 -6.28 7.19
N SER A 71 -18.52 -6.06 6.01
CA SER A 71 -17.39 -6.81 5.46
C SER A 71 -16.05 -6.15 5.74
N THR A 72 -15.13 -6.90 6.34
CA THR A 72 -13.75 -6.48 6.58
C THR A 72 -12.77 -7.31 5.77
N PHE A 73 -11.91 -6.64 5.01
CA PHE A 73 -10.92 -7.31 4.16
C PHE A 73 -9.66 -6.46 4.04
N GLY A 74 -8.64 -7.02 3.40
CA GLY A 74 -7.37 -6.37 3.20
C GLY A 74 -7.21 -5.83 1.78
N VAL A 75 -6.55 -4.68 1.64
CA VAL A 75 -6.24 -4.07 0.34
C VAL A 75 -4.79 -3.62 0.34
N THR A 76 -4.03 -3.98 -0.70
CA THR A 76 -2.70 -3.42 -0.94
C THR A 76 -2.70 -2.54 -2.18
N VAL A 77 -2.24 -1.30 -2.04
CA VAL A 77 -2.02 -0.35 -3.12
C VAL A 77 -0.52 -0.25 -3.40
N PHE A 78 -0.13 -0.19 -4.67
CA PHE A 78 1.29 -0.19 -5.07
C PHE A 78 1.66 0.97 -6.00
N GLY A 79 2.91 1.40 -5.88
CA GLY A 79 3.59 2.22 -6.86
C GLY A 79 3.11 3.66 -6.89
N ASN A 80 3.16 4.25 -8.08
CA ASN A 80 3.10 5.70 -8.25
C ASN A 80 1.72 6.29 -8.00
N SER A 81 0.66 5.47 -7.92
CA SER A 81 -0.68 5.94 -7.52
C SER A 81 -0.70 6.51 -6.10
N LEU A 82 0.31 6.18 -5.28
CA LEU A 82 0.46 6.72 -3.94
C LEU A 82 1.24 8.04 -3.90
N ASN A 83 1.94 8.44 -4.97
CA ASN A 83 2.78 9.65 -4.97
C ASN A 83 1.97 10.92 -4.61
N SER A 84 0.72 11.03 -5.05
CA SER A 84 -0.15 12.17 -4.73
C SER A 84 -0.53 12.24 -3.24
N PHE A 85 -0.55 11.11 -2.54
CA PHE A 85 -0.85 11.05 -1.11
C PHE A 85 0.38 11.35 -0.25
N PHE A 86 1.56 10.93 -0.70
CA PHE A 86 2.82 11.19 0.00
C PHE A 86 3.46 12.54 -0.37
N GLY A 87 3.09 13.14 -1.50
CA GLY A 87 3.63 14.42 -1.96
C GLY A 87 5.07 14.36 -2.51
N ILE A 88 5.70 13.19 -2.52
CA ILE A 88 7.07 12.95 -2.98
C ILE A 88 7.17 11.57 -3.63
N HIS A 89 8.20 11.35 -4.45
CA HIS A 89 8.50 10.02 -4.98
C HIS A 89 9.00 9.09 -3.87
N ALA A 90 8.63 7.80 -3.94
CA ALA A 90 9.02 6.78 -2.94
C ALA A 90 10.53 6.72 -2.69
N SER A 91 11.34 6.80 -3.74
CA SER A 91 12.81 6.79 -3.60
C SER A 91 13.35 8.03 -2.88
N GLY A 92 12.68 9.18 -3.04
CA GLY A 92 13.03 10.40 -2.30
C GLY A 92 12.71 10.26 -0.82
N LEU A 93 11.51 9.77 -0.49
CA LEU A 93 11.10 9.59 0.90
C LEU A 93 11.91 8.49 1.61
N GLN A 94 12.24 7.40 0.91
CA GLN A 94 13.07 6.34 1.46
C GLN A 94 14.47 6.85 1.82
N ARG A 95 15.08 7.68 0.97
CA ARG A 95 16.37 8.32 1.29
C ARG A 95 16.24 9.21 2.52
N LEU A 96 15.19 10.01 2.64
CA LEU A 96 14.95 10.83 3.84
C LEU A 96 14.81 9.98 5.12
N ALA A 97 14.19 8.79 5.01
CA ALA A 97 14.03 7.88 6.14
C ALA A 97 15.36 7.19 6.54
N GLU A 98 16.21 6.85 5.58
CA GLU A 98 17.49 6.17 5.81
C GLU A 98 18.68 7.12 6.06
N ASN A 99 18.58 8.39 5.66
CA ASN A 99 19.65 9.38 5.84
C ASN A 99 20.04 9.46 7.32
N SER A 100 21.33 9.28 7.62
CA SER A 100 21.87 9.38 8.98
C SER A 100 21.98 10.81 9.49
N GLU A 101 22.01 11.78 8.58
CA GLU A 101 22.12 13.21 8.87
C GLU A 101 20.84 13.71 9.56
N GLY A 102 20.92 13.96 10.87
CA GLY A 102 19.87 14.55 11.70
C GLY A 102 19.77 13.91 13.09
N PRO A 103 18.99 14.51 14.00
CA PRO A 103 19.03 14.17 15.43
C PRO A 103 18.45 12.79 15.77
N ALA A 104 17.63 12.22 14.88
CA ALA A 104 17.07 10.88 15.03
C ALA A 104 17.90 9.86 14.25
N GLY A 105 18.01 8.63 14.75
CA GLY A 105 18.60 7.53 13.97
C GLY A 105 17.63 7.00 12.88
N PRO A 106 18.12 6.25 11.88
CA PRO A 106 17.28 5.67 10.81
C PRO A 106 16.10 4.81 11.32
N SER A 107 16.31 4.06 12.41
CA SER A 107 15.26 3.26 13.06
C SER A 107 14.12 4.14 13.62
N ALA A 108 14.47 5.24 14.30
CA ALA A 108 13.48 6.18 14.84
C ALA A 108 12.69 6.88 13.71
N ARG A 109 13.35 7.30 12.62
CA ARG A 109 12.67 7.87 11.44
C ARG A 109 11.72 6.87 10.78
N SER A 110 12.12 5.61 10.67
CA SER A 110 11.28 4.56 10.08
C SER A 110 10.01 4.34 10.90
N THR A 111 10.13 4.32 12.24
CA THR A 111 8.98 4.24 13.15
C THR A 111 8.08 5.47 13.04
N LEU A 112 8.66 6.67 13.02
CA LEU A 112 7.90 7.92 12.84
C LEU A 112 7.16 7.95 11.50
N LEU A 113 7.79 7.48 10.43
CA LEU A 113 7.15 7.36 9.13
C LEU A 113 5.98 6.37 9.17
N ALA A 114 6.17 5.19 9.75
CA ALA A 114 5.10 4.21 9.88
C ALA A 114 3.91 4.79 10.65
N LYS A 115 4.18 5.54 11.73
CA LYS A 115 3.15 6.21 12.52
C LYS A 115 2.45 7.33 11.75
N ALA A 116 3.20 8.17 11.03
CA ALA A 116 2.62 9.21 10.19
C ALA A 116 1.72 8.62 9.09
N VAL A 117 2.14 7.52 8.47
CA VAL A 117 1.33 6.78 7.51
C VAL A 117 0.05 6.27 8.18
N GLU A 118 0.15 5.61 9.32
CA GLU A 118 -1.03 5.15 10.06
C GLU A 118 -1.99 6.31 10.34
N ASP A 119 -1.51 7.40 10.94
CA ASP A 119 -2.35 8.55 11.33
C ASP A 119 -2.95 9.29 10.10
N CYS A 120 -2.25 9.28 8.96
CA CYS A 120 -2.77 9.87 7.73
C CYS A 120 -3.92 9.07 7.11
N PHE A 121 -3.89 7.73 7.20
CA PHE A 121 -4.86 6.88 6.51
C PHE A 121 -5.96 6.33 7.43
N LEU A 122 -5.68 6.12 8.71
CA LEU A 122 -6.60 5.54 9.68
C LEU A 122 -7.91 6.34 9.75
N GLY A 123 -9.04 5.64 9.73
CA GLY A 123 -10.38 6.23 9.82
C GLY A 123 -10.83 7.00 8.58
N ARG A 124 -9.96 7.19 7.57
CA ARG A 124 -10.34 7.88 6.33
C ARG A 124 -11.07 6.94 5.38
N TYR A 125 -11.97 7.53 4.60
CA TYR A 125 -12.70 6.86 3.54
C TYR A 125 -12.01 7.07 2.19
N PHE A 126 -11.85 5.99 1.43
CA PHE A 126 -11.29 6.01 0.07
C PHE A 126 -12.09 5.11 -0.86
N ILE A 127 -12.02 5.40 -2.16
CA ILE A 127 -12.49 4.50 -3.20
C ILE A 127 -11.28 3.76 -3.78
N PHE A 128 -11.30 2.43 -3.70
CA PHE A 128 -10.25 1.56 -4.20
C PHE A 128 -10.66 0.92 -5.53
N GLY A 129 -9.79 1.02 -6.54
CA GLY A 129 -9.94 0.31 -7.81
C GLY A 129 -9.32 -1.07 -7.73
N ILE A 130 -10.08 -2.03 -7.21
CA ILE A 130 -9.65 -3.41 -6.94
C ILE A 130 -9.65 -4.22 -8.24
N LYS A 131 -8.57 -4.97 -8.47
CA LYS A 131 -8.51 -5.98 -9.54
C LYS A 131 -9.11 -7.26 -8.99
N VAL A 132 -10.12 -7.78 -9.67
CA VAL A 132 -10.79 -9.02 -9.31
C VAL A 132 -10.49 -10.06 -10.39
N SER A 133 -9.94 -11.20 -9.99
CA SER A 133 -9.86 -12.37 -10.85
C SER A 133 -11.18 -13.15 -10.74
N GLY A 134 -11.71 -13.71 -11.83
CA GLY A 134 -13.08 -14.28 -11.86
C GLY A 134 -13.37 -15.44 -10.89
N THR A 135 -12.37 -15.89 -10.12
CA THR A 135 -12.46 -16.92 -9.08
C THR A 135 -12.48 -16.35 -7.65
N GLU A 136 -12.19 -15.06 -7.46
CA GLU A 136 -12.23 -14.42 -6.14
C GLU A 136 -13.67 -14.13 -5.73
N ARG A 137 -14.09 -14.64 -4.57
CA ARG A 137 -15.35 -14.22 -3.96
C ARG A 137 -15.23 -12.76 -3.55
N GLU A 138 -16.14 -11.92 -4.03
CA GLU A 138 -16.24 -10.51 -3.68
C GLU A 138 -17.01 -10.38 -2.35
N PRO A 139 -16.35 -10.18 -1.19
CA PRO A 139 -17.01 -10.24 0.11
C PRO A 139 -18.07 -9.14 0.30
N TRP A 140 -17.94 -8.06 -0.47
CA TRP A 140 -18.88 -6.94 -0.50
C TRP A 140 -20.05 -7.11 -1.47
N LEU A 141 -20.18 -8.25 -2.16
CA LEU A 141 -21.32 -8.58 -3.01
C LEU A 141 -22.20 -9.69 -2.45
N GLU A 142 -21.78 -10.38 -1.38
CA GLU A 142 -22.59 -11.42 -0.76
C GLU A 142 -23.53 -10.78 0.29
N GLU A 143 -24.84 -11.01 0.13
CA GLU A 143 -25.85 -10.77 1.16
C GLU A 143 -25.54 -11.66 2.38
N PRO A 144 -25.88 -11.24 3.61
CA PRO A 144 -25.55 -11.99 4.82
C PRO A 144 -26.37 -13.29 4.89
N ASP A 145 -25.86 -14.36 4.30
CA ASP A 145 -26.41 -15.70 4.52
C ASP A 145 -25.86 -16.24 5.85
N GLY A 146 -26.76 -16.61 6.76
CA GLY A 146 -26.51 -16.82 8.19
C GLY A 146 -25.64 -18.01 8.58
N SER A 147 -24.73 -18.47 7.72
CA SER A 147 -23.76 -19.53 8.04
C SER A 147 -22.37 -18.95 8.28
N GLU A 148 -22.13 -18.46 9.50
CA GLU A 148 -20.78 -18.24 10.01
C GLU A 148 -20.09 -19.60 10.22
N THR A 149 -19.52 -20.17 9.15
CA THR A 149 -18.73 -21.40 9.28
C THR A 149 -17.48 -21.29 8.43
N GLY A 150 -16.45 -20.69 9.02
CA GLY A 150 -15.12 -20.65 8.44
C GLY A 150 -14.38 -19.41 8.89
N ARG A 151 -13.49 -19.57 9.86
CA ARG A 151 -12.44 -18.61 10.24
C ARG A 151 -11.41 -18.53 9.10
N GLY A 152 -11.87 -18.19 7.90
CA GLY A 152 -11.12 -18.19 6.65
C GLY A 152 -10.15 -17.01 6.62
N GLU A 153 -9.01 -17.23 5.96
CA GLU A 153 -8.03 -16.18 5.68
C GLU A 153 -8.75 -14.89 5.24
N ARG A 154 -8.54 -13.81 5.99
CA ARG A 154 -9.14 -12.52 5.67
C ARG A 154 -8.67 -12.12 4.26
N ALA A 155 -9.59 -12.12 3.30
CA ALA A 155 -9.30 -11.88 1.90
C ALA A 155 -8.40 -10.65 1.70
N GLN A 156 -7.38 -10.77 0.85
CA GLN A 156 -6.42 -9.71 0.54
C GLN A 156 -6.48 -9.39 -0.96
N PHE A 157 -6.79 -8.13 -1.28
CA PHE A 157 -6.96 -7.66 -2.64
C PHE A 157 -5.84 -6.71 -3.06
N VAL A 158 -5.62 -6.60 -4.37
CA VAL A 158 -4.69 -5.63 -4.95
C VAL A 158 -5.47 -4.52 -5.65
N ALA A 159 -5.25 -3.29 -5.21
CA ALA A 159 -5.83 -2.11 -5.83
C ALA A 159 -4.82 -1.44 -6.78
N SER A 160 -5.29 -1.10 -7.98
CA SER A 160 -4.54 -0.30 -8.96
C SER A 160 -4.75 1.20 -8.80
N GLN A 161 -5.75 1.60 -8.03
CA GLN A 161 -6.16 2.98 -7.84
C GLN A 161 -6.65 3.17 -6.40
N MET A 162 -6.38 4.35 -5.85
CA MET A 162 -6.87 4.80 -4.57
C MET A 162 -7.27 6.26 -4.76
N ILE A 163 -8.52 6.58 -4.45
CA ILE A 163 -9.11 7.89 -4.71
C ILE A 163 -9.61 8.41 -3.37
N LEU A 164 -9.17 9.62 -3.00
CA LEU A 164 -9.79 10.39 -1.94
C LEU A 164 -10.99 11.13 -2.56
N PRO A 165 -12.24 10.81 -2.19
CA PRO A 165 -13.39 11.55 -2.71
C PRO A 165 -13.26 13.03 -2.35
N PRO A 166 -13.73 13.95 -3.22
CA PRO A 166 -13.83 15.35 -2.85
C PRO A 166 -14.68 15.46 -1.58
N ALA A 167 -14.32 16.38 -0.69
CA ALA A 167 -15.08 16.60 0.53
C ALA A 167 -16.51 16.99 0.17
N SER A 168 -17.45 16.05 0.29
CA SER A 168 -18.88 16.32 0.21
C SER A 168 -19.27 17.07 1.47
N GLY A 169 -19.14 18.40 1.45
CA GLY A 169 -19.70 19.31 2.45
C GLY A 169 -19.05 19.21 3.84
N LEU A 170 -17.95 19.95 4.05
CA LEU A 170 -17.64 20.50 5.38
C LEU A 170 -18.67 21.60 5.70
N THR A 171 -19.92 21.20 5.95
CA THR A 171 -20.87 22.07 6.63
C THR A 171 -20.62 21.85 8.11
N GLY A 172 -19.69 22.62 8.68
CA GLY A 172 -19.48 22.64 10.11
C GLY A 172 -20.59 23.42 10.78
N CYS A 173 -21.29 22.82 11.75
CA CYS A 173 -22.06 23.58 12.71
C CYS A 173 -21.08 24.08 13.78
N THR A 174 -20.84 25.38 13.82
CA THR A 174 -20.26 26.03 15.00
C THR A 174 -21.34 26.09 16.08
N VAL A 175 -21.02 25.64 17.29
CA VAL A 175 -21.86 25.81 18.49
C VAL A 175 -21.70 27.23 19.01
#